data_AF-A0A3B9WKI3-F1
#
_entry.id   AF-A0A3B9WKI3-F1
#
_cell.length_a   1.000
_cell.length_b   1.000
_cell.length_c   1.000
_cell.angle_alpha   90.00
_cell.angle_beta   90.00
_cell.angle_gamma   90.00
#
_symmetry.space_group_name_H-M   'P 1'
#
loop_
_entity.id
_entity.type
_entity.pdbx_description
1 polymer ?
#
loop_
_entity_poly.entity_id
_entity_poly.type
_entity_poly.pdbx_seq_one_letter_code
_entity_poly.pdbx_strand_id
1 'polypeptide(L)'
;TLKQPAGSSADEMAVSFARVLRGAGINVPIDSVITFVQALDVVSMTKRDDVYWAGRATLVHRPEDQQLYDRAFAVFWERRNATDVDEDSPPQKITLLLDDEDGPDQSNADAHDDNQTMQMRFTANESLRSKDFAQYTDEELHESQRLMHQLRLAGPPRQSLRLTHAKRSGSRHDLRRTVRASLAFGGEPARLHWRKPSERQRRLVVLLDISGSMEPYARALLRFMHAAVVGRQRVEAFTFGTRLTRLTKELNSRDPDKALTRAAAQVPDWSGGTRLGESLRRFNATWGVRGMARGAIVVVLSDGWDRGDP
;
A
#
# COMPACT_ATOMS: atom_id res chain seq x y z
N THR A 1 7.07 27.26 -29.83
CA THR A 1 6.69 25.84 -29.89
C THR A 1 7.82 25.02 -29.26
N LEU A 2 7.75 24.80 -27.95
CA LEU A 2 8.77 24.06 -27.21
C LEU A 2 8.47 22.57 -27.36
N LYS A 3 9.32 21.88 -28.12
CA LYS A 3 9.31 20.44 -28.35
C LYS A 3 9.80 19.78 -27.04
N GLN A 4 8.94 18.99 -26.39
CA GLN A 4 9.36 18.13 -25.27
C GLN A 4 10.50 17.20 -25.73
N PRO A 5 11.56 16.98 -24.92
CA PRO A 5 12.54 15.96 -25.25
C PRO A 5 11.89 14.58 -25.11
N ALA A 6 11.95 13.77 -26.16
CA ALA A 6 11.68 12.34 -26.07
C ALA A 6 12.65 11.76 -25.03
N GLY A 7 12.13 11.05 -24.02
CA GLY A 7 12.97 10.39 -23.00
C GLY A 7 13.98 9.47 -23.67
N SER A 8 15.20 9.42 -23.15
CA SER A 8 16.20 8.49 -23.68
C SER A 8 15.76 7.04 -23.40
N SER A 9 16.21 6.07 -24.21
CA SER A 9 15.99 4.63 -23.93
C SER A 9 16.48 4.24 -22.53
N ALA A 10 17.51 4.95 -22.01
CA ALA A 10 18.05 4.74 -20.68
C ALA A 10 17.08 5.21 -19.59
N ASP A 11 16.43 6.36 -19.79
CA ASP A 11 15.45 6.93 -18.87
C ASP A 11 14.24 5.98 -18.71
N GLU A 12 13.72 5.50 -19.83
CA GLU A 12 12.58 4.58 -19.85
C GLU A 12 12.93 3.23 -19.20
N MET A 13 14.11 2.70 -19.49
CA MET A 13 14.62 1.47 -18.87
C MET A 13 14.78 1.63 -17.36
N ALA A 14 15.42 2.70 -16.91
CA ALA A 14 15.69 2.95 -15.50
C ALA A 14 14.40 3.14 -14.71
N VAL A 15 13.43 3.89 -15.25
CA VAL A 15 12.14 4.12 -14.61
C VAL A 15 11.31 2.83 -14.57
N SER A 16 11.30 2.04 -15.65
CA SER A 16 10.59 0.75 -15.70
C SER A 16 11.18 -0.24 -14.69
N PHE A 17 12.51 -0.38 -14.66
CA PHE A 17 13.17 -1.27 -13.72
C PHE A 17 12.99 -0.84 -12.26
N ALA A 18 13.06 0.47 -11.97
CA ALA A 18 12.80 1.00 -10.63
C ALA A 18 11.38 0.70 -10.14
N ARG A 19 10.37 0.67 -11.02
CA ARG A 19 9.00 0.24 -10.66
C ARG A 19 8.97 -1.25 -10.28
N VAL A 20 9.67 -2.10 -11.02
CA VAL A 20 9.76 -3.54 -10.72
C VAL A 20 10.39 -3.77 -9.35
N LEU A 21 11.51 -3.09 -9.04
CA LEU A 21 12.18 -3.23 -7.75
C LEU A 21 11.31 -2.73 -6.58
N ARG A 22 10.60 -1.61 -6.75
CA ARG A 22 9.64 -1.12 -5.75
C ARG A 22 8.48 -2.09 -5.54
N GLY A 23 7.98 -2.69 -6.63
CA GLY A 23 6.95 -3.74 -6.58
C GLY A 23 7.42 -5.01 -5.88
N ALA A 24 8.70 -5.35 -6.00
CA ALA A 24 9.34 -6.47 -5.30
C ALA A 24 9.57 -6.20 -3.80
N GLY A 25 9.44 -4.94 -3.35
CA GLY A 25 9.63 -4.54 -1.96
C GLY A 25 10.97 -3.88 -1.64
N ILE A 26 11.81 -3.60 -2.66
CA ILE A 26 13.07 -2.89 -2.49
C ILE A 26 12.78 -1.39 -2.42
N ASN A 27 13.32 -0.72 -1.40
CA ASN A 27 13.24 0.74 -1.31
C ASN A 27 14.22 1.38 -2.29
N VAL A 28 13.70 1.95 -3.38
CA VAL A 28 14.50 2.63 -4.41
C VAL A 28 14.21 4.14 -4.40
N PRO A 29 15.06 4.95 -3.73
CA PRO A 29 14.99 6.42 -3.76
C PRO A 29 15.10 7.02 -5.16
N ILE A 30 14.57 8.22 -5.38
CA ILE A 30 14.57 8.88 -6.70
C ILE A 30 15.98 9.26 -7.15
N ASP A 31 16.81 9.74 -6.23
CA ASP A 31 18.23 10.02 -6.43
C ASP A 31 19.01 8.78 -6.88
N SER A 32 18.66 7.59 -6.38
CA SER A 32 19.26 6.32 -6.85
C SER A 32 18.90 6.01 -8.30
N VAL A 33 17.69 6.35 -8.75
CA VAL A 33 17.26 6.18 -10.15
C VAL A 33 17.99 7.16 -11.06
N ILE A 34 18.20 8.41 -10.64
CA ILE A 34 18.97 9.40 -11.41
C ILE A 34 20.42 8.93 -11.56
N THR A 35 21.04 8.46 -10.47
CA THR A 35 22.40 7.89 -10.51
C THR A 35 22.46 6.67 -11.42
N PHE A 36 21.41 5.85 -11.45
CA PHE A 36 21.34 4.70 -12.35
C PHE A 36 21.24 5.10 -13.82
N VAL A 37 20.42 6.10 -14.17
CA VAL A 37 20.39 6.67 -15.54
C VAL A 37 21.77 7.16 -15.96
N GLN A 38 22.43 7.93 -15.10
CA GLN A 38 23.80 8.41 -15.36
C GLN A 38 24.80 7.26 -15.52
N ALA A 39 24.64 6.17 -14.76
CA ALA A 39 25.48 4.99 -14.91
C ALA A 39 25.21 4.30 -16.26
N LEU A 40 23.95 4.20 -16.70
CA LEU A 40 23.55 3.64 -17.99
C LEU A 40 24.01 4.47 -19.20
N ASP A 41 24.19 5.78 -19.05
CA ASP A 41 24.79 6.62 -20.10
C ASP A 41 26.30 6.33 -20.28
N VAL A 42 26.96 5.81 -19.25
CA VAL A 42 28.39 5.48 -19.25
C VAL A 42 28.65 4.02 -19.62
N VAL A 43 27.77 3.10 -19.21
CA VAL A 43 27.88 1.68 -19.52
C VAL A 43 27.10 1.32 -20.78
N SER A 44 27.56 0.34 -21.55
CA SER A 44 26.83 -0.08 -22.76
C SER A 44 25.53 -0.79 -22.40
N MET A 45 24.38 -0.15 -22.66
CA MET A 45 23.02 -0.69 -22.41
C MET A 45 22.71 -2.02 -23.14
N THR A 46 23.56 -2.42 -24.08
CA THR A 46 23.43 -3.65 -24.87
C THR A 46 23.89 -4.90 -24.12
N LYS A 47 24.74 -4.75 -23.09
CA LYS A 47 25.26 -5.88 -22.33
C LYS A 47 24.49 -6.05 -21.02
N ARG A 48 23.87 -7.22 -20.85
CA ARG A 48 23.14 -7.62 -19.64
C ARG A 48 23.94 -7.39 -18.37
N ASP A 49 25.20 -7.81 -18.37
CA ASP A 49 26.04 -7.76 -17.17
C ASP A 49 26.40 -6.33 -16.78
N ASP A 50 26.61 -5.45 -17.75
CA ASP A 50 26.91 -4.04 -17.50
C ASP A 50 25.72 -3.33 -16.84
N VAL A 51 24.50 -3.57 -17.34
CA VAL A 51 23.26 -3.05 -16.75
C VAL A 51 23.00 -3.67 -15.37
N TYR A 52 23.26 -4.97 -15.21
CA TYR A 52 23.12 -5.68 -13.93
C TYR A 52 23.99 -5.06 -12.85
N TRP A 53 25.28 -4.86 -13.12
CA TRP A 53 26.23 -4.31 -12.16
C TRP A 53 26.00 -2.83 -11.90
N ALA A 54 25.65 -2.04 -12.92
CA ALA A 54 25.26 -0.65 -12.76
C ALA A 54 24.04 -0.51 -11.84
N GLY A 55 23.02 -1.35 -12.02
CA GLY A 55 21.83 -1.33 -11.17
C GLY A 55 22.11 -1.83 -9.76
N ARG A 56 22.94 -2.88 -9.61
CA ARG A 56 23.29 -3.43 -8.28
C ARG A 56 24.07 -2.40 -7.46
N ALA A 57 24.95 -1.63 -8.10
CA ALA A 57 25.77 -0.63 -7.44
C ALA A 57 25.00 0.65 -7.07
N THR A 58 23.94 0.99 -7.81
CA THR A 58 23.22 2.28 -7.66
C THR A 58 21.88 2.16 -6.94
N LEU A 59 21.19 1.02 -7.08
CA LEU A 59 19.81 0.84 -6.59
C LEU A 59 19.72 0.00 -5.31
N VAL A 60 20.76 -0.74 -4.95
CA VAL A 60 20.77 -1.63 -3.78
C VAL A 60 21.67 -1.08 -2.68
N HIS A 61 21.06 -0.65 -1.57
CA HIS A 61 21.77 -0.03 -0.44
C HIS A 61 21.90 -0.94 0.78
N ARG A 62 21.22 -2.10 0.78
CA ARG A 62 21.22 -3.05 1.90
C ARG A 62 21.62 -4.46 1.43
N PRO A 63 22.42 -5.20 2.20
CA PRO A 63 22.77 -6.58 1.86
C PRO A 63 21.54 -7.50 1.73
N GLU A 64 20.51 -7.29 2.56
CA GLU A 64 19.26 -8.08 2.50
C GLU A 64 18.50 -7.95 1.18
N ASP A 65 18.69 -6.85 0.44
CA ASP A 65 17.97 -6.58 -0.81
C ASP A 65 18.64 -7.24 -2.03
N GLN A 66 19.85 -7.80 -1.88
CA GLN A 66 20.63 -8.38 -2.99
C GLN A 66 19.93 -9.57 -3.64
N GLN A 67 19.43 -10.52 -2.84
CA GLN A 67 18.73 -11.71 -3.38
C GLN A 67 17.39 -11.37 -4.05
N LEU A 68 16.75 -10.28 -3.63
CA LEU A 68 15.52 -9.79 -4.21
C LEU A 68 15.80 -9.04 -5.52
N TYR A 69 16.89 -8.25 -5.54
CA TYR A 69 17.39 -7.59 -6.73
C TYR A 69 17.77 -8.59 -7.83
N ASP A 70 18.50 -9.65 -7.49
CA ASP A 70 18.96 -10.66 -8.44
C ASP A 70 17.77 -11.33 -9.17
N ARG A 71 16.73 -11.70 -8.41
CA ARG A 71 15.51 -12.28 -8.96
C ARG A 71 14.71 -11.28 -9.80
N ALA A 72 14.57 -10.04 -9.32
CA ALA A 72 13.84 -9.00 -10.05
C ALA A 72 14.54 -8.60 -11.35
N PHE A 73 15.87 -8.57 -11.37
CA PHE A 73 16.66 -8.30 -12.56
C PHE A 73 16.53 -9.41 -13.60
N ALA A 74 16.60 -10.68 -13.18
CA ALA A 74 16.44 -11.81 -14.09
C ALA A 74 15.10 -11.75 -14.85
N VAL A 75 14.00 -11.56 -14.12
CA VAL A 75 12.65 -11.44 -14.71
C VAL A 75 12.51 -10.20 -15.61
N PHE A 76 13.05 -9.07 -15.18
CA PHE A 76 13.00 -7.83 -15.95
C PHE A 76 13.77 -7.96 -17.29
N TRP A 77 14.96 -8.57 -17.25
CA TRP A 77 15.80 -8.74 -18.43
C TRP A 77 15.24 -9.76 -19.42
N GLU A 78 14.70 -10.88 -18.93
CA GLU A 78 14.00 -11.86 -19.76
C GLU A 78 12.79 -11.26 -20.47
N ARG A 79 11.97 -10.49 -19.73
CA ARG A 79 10.82 -9.80 -20.31
C ARG A 79 11.24 -8.77 -21.36
N ARG A 80 12.30 -8.00 -21.11
CA ARG A 80 12.82 -7.02 -22.07
C ARG A 80 13.30 -7.69 -23.35
N ASN A 81 14.04 -8.79 -23.24
CA ASN A 81 14.48 -9.57 -24.40
C ASN A 81 13.31 -10.17 -25.18
N ALA A 82 12.22 -10.53 -24.50
CA ALA A 82 10.99 -11.00 -25.16
C ALA A 82 10.25 -9.88 -25.90
N THR A 83 10.26 -8.64 -25.38
CA THR A 83 9.62 -7.49 -26.04
C THR A 83 10.37 -7.01 -27.30
N ASP A 84 11.65 -7.35 -27.48
CA ASP A 84 12.45 -6.96 -28.67
C ASP A 84 12.23 -7.90 -29.88
N VAL A 85 11.46 -8.99 -29.74
CA VAL A 85 11.29 -10.02 -30.79
C VAL A 85 9.84 -10.23 -31.25
N ASP A 86 8.83 -9.71 -30.56
CA ASP A 86 7.42 -9.89 -30.98
C ASP A 86 6.58 -8.62 -30.79
N GLU A 87 6.33 -7.90 -31.89
CA GLU A 87 5.32 -6.82 -31.95
C GLU A 87 3.88 -7.33 -32.18
N ASP A 88 3.62 -8.63 -32.30
CA ASP A 88 2.26 -9.15 -32.56
C ASP A 88 1.92 -10.41 -31.75
N SER A 89 1.77 -10.29 -30.43
CA SER A 89 1.05 -11.30 -29.64
C SER A 89 0.35 -10.74 -28.40
N PRO A 90 -0.89 -11.20 -28.10
CA PRO A 90 -1.67 -10.69 -26.99
C PRO A 90 -1.03 -11.06 -25.64
N PRO A 91 -1.19 -10.23 -24.61
CA PRO A 91 -0.42 -10.35 -23.36
C PRO A 91 -0.75 -11.65 -22.62
N GLN A 92 0.25 -12.52 -22.47
CA GLN A 92 0.17 -13.69 -21.59
C GLN A 92 0.36 -13.28 -20.12
N LYS A 93 -0.57 -13.72 -19.27
CA LYS A 93 -0.57 -13.51 -17.81
C LYS A 93 0.36 -14.54 -17.13
N ILE A 94 1.19 -14.06 -16.22
CA ILE A 94 2.01 -14.89 -15.31
C ILE A 94 1.19 -15.12 -14.04
N THR A 95 0.86 -16.38 -13.74
CA THR A 95 0.15 -16.81 -12.53
C THR A 95 1.13 -16.98 -11.36
N LEU A 96 0.83 -16.38 -10.21
CA LEU A 96 1.56 -16.60 -8.96
C LEU A 96 0.77 -17.58 -8.09
N LEU A 97 1.28 -18.80 -7.97
CA LEU A 97 0.73 -19.86 -7.12
C LEU A 97 0.78 -19.46 -5.64
N LEU A 98 -0.37 -19.61 -4.96
CA LEU A 98 -0.48 -19.67 -3.50
C LEU A 98 -1.12 -21.03 -3.16
N ASP A 99 -0.40 -21.82 -2.37
CA ASP A 99 -0.89 -23.07 -1.78
C ASP A 99 -2.06 -22.80 -0.83
N ASP A 100 -3.17 -23.50 -1.02
CA ASP A 100 -4.22 -23.71 -0.01
C ASP A 100 -4.14 -25.18 0.45
N GLU A 101 -3.56 -25.42 1.63
CA GLU A 101 -3.71 -26.69 2.34
C GLU A 101 -5.12 -26.76 2.95
N ASP A 102 -5.99 -27.62 2.41
CA ASP A 102 -6.84 -28.57 3.15
C ASP A 102 -7.82 -29.30 2.19
N GLY A 103 -7.61 -30.62 2.02
CA GLY A 103 -8.50 -31.56 1.29
C GLY A 103 -9.72 -32.03 2.12
N PRO A 104 -10.51 -33.05 1.69
CA PRO A 104 -10.08 -34.20 0.88
C PRO A 104 -10.96 -34.61 -0.32
N ASP A 105 -10.26 -35.37 -1.16
CA ASP A 105 -10.61 -36.33 -2.22
C ASP A 105 -12.04 -36.91 -2.30
N GLN A 106 -12.58 -36.94 -3.52
CA GLN A 106 -13.44 -38.03 -3.98
C GLN A 106 -13.39 -38.17 -5.51
N SER A 107 -13.21 -39.41 -5.93
CA SER A 107 -12.74 -39.90 -7.22
C SER A 107 -13.85 -40.31 -8.20
N ASN A 108 -13.40 -40.53 -9.46
CA ASN A 108 -14.04 -41.23 -10.60
C ASN A 108 -15.01 -40.41 -11.48
N ALA A 109 -15.10 -40.59 -12.81
CA ALA A 109 -14.27 -41.23 -13.85
C ALA A 109 -14.85 -40.83 -15.23
N ASP A 110 -13.96 -40.69 -16.20
CA ASP A 110 -14.08 -40.84 -17.68
C ASP A 110 -15.23 -40.21 -18.48
N ALA A 111 -14.86 -39.26 -19.35
CA ALA A 111 -15.14 -39.32 -20.79
C ALA A 111 -14.17 -38.41 -21.57
N HIS A 112 -13.44 -38.98 -22.53
CA HIS A 112 -12.66 -38.24 -23.52
C HIS A 112 -13.59 -37.44 -24.44
N ASP A 113 -13.43 -36.12 -24.46
CA ASP A 113 -13.83 -35.27 -25.59
C ASP A 113 -12.68 -34.30 -25.90
N ASP A 114 -12.30 -34.28 -27.16
CA ASP A 114 -11.13 -33.61 -27.70
C ASP A 114 -11.49 -32.15 -27.97
N ASN A 115 -11.60 -31.40 -26.87
CA ASN A 115 -11.72 -29.95 -26.88
C ASN A 115 -11.17 -29.47 -25.54
N GLN A 116 -9.91 -29.02 -25.51
CA GLN A 116 -9.34 -28.35 -24.33
C GLN A 116 -10.01 -26.99 -24.13
N THR A 117 -11.28 -27.05 -23.73
CA THR A 117 -11.97 -26.06 -22.94
C THR A 117 -11.31 -26.13 -21.58
N MET A 118 -10.13 -25.52 -21.47
CA MET A 118 -9.45 -25.35 -20.20
C MET A 118 -10.29 -24.35 -19.40
N GLN A 119 -11.33 -24.87 -18.74
CA GLN A 119 -12.04 -24.22 -17.66
C GLN A 119 -11.03 -24.01 -16.53
N MET A 120 -10.14 -23.03 -16.71
CA MET A 120 -9.35 -22.49 -15.63
C MET A 120 -10.33 -21.74 -14.75
N ARG A 121 -10.68 -22.38 -13.63
CA ARG A 121 -11.30 -21.77 -12.46
C ARG A 121 -10.28 -20.75 -11.93
N PHE A 122 -10.22 -19.58 -12.57
CA PHE A 122 -9.58 -18.41 -11.99
C PHE A 122 -10.29 -18.16 -10.66
N THR A 123 -9.60 -18.30 -9.55
CA THR A 123 -10.13 -17.92 -8.25
C THR A 123 -10.50 -16.44 -8.37
N ALA A 124 -11.78 -16.09 -8.27
CA ALA A 124 -12.33 -14.75 -8.56
C ALA A 124 -11.48 -13.60 -7.98
N ASN A 125 -10.87 -13.84 -6.82
CA ASN A 125 -9.92 -12.98 -6.13
C ASN A 125 -8.70 -12.51 -6.96
N GLU A 126 -8.14 -13.32 -7.86
CA GLU A 126 -6.95 -12.96 -8.65
C GLU A 126 -7.29 -12.05 -9.84
N SER A 127 -8.46 -12.26 -10.44
CA SER A 127 -9.02 -11.36 -11.46
C SER A 127 -9.30 -9.98 -10.88
N LEU A 128 -9.88 -9.92 -9.67
CA LEU A 128 -10.11 -8.66 -8.96
C LEU A 128 -8.80 -7.89 -8.75
N ARG A 129 -7.72 -8.54 -8.31
CA ARG A 129 -6.44 -7.85 -8.01
C ARG A 129 -5.83 -7.09 -9.20
N SER A 130 -6.09 -7.53 -10.44
CA SER A 130 -5.50 -6.95 -11.65
C SER A 130 -6.47 -6.09 -12.46
N LYS A 131 -7.77 -6.18 -12.17
CA LYS A 131 -8.81 -5.41 -12.85
C LYS A 131 -8.85 -3.97 -12.31
N ASP A 132 -9.08 -3.02 -13.20
CA ASP A 132 -9.24 -1.61 -12.83
C ASP A 132 -10.53 -1.42 -12.00
N PHE A 133 -10.46 -0.72 -10.87
CA PHE A 133 -11.61 -0.42 -10.01
C PHE A 133 -12.75 0.29 -10.73
N ALA A 134 -12.46 1.07 -11.78
CA ALA A 134 -13.46 1.71 -12.63
C ALA A 134 -14.31 0.70 -13.43
N GLN A 135 -13.80 -0.52 -13.62
CA GLN A 135 -14.45 -1.58 -14.39
C GLN A 135 -15.13 -2.63 -13.51
N TYR A 136 -15.19 -2.42 -12.19
CA TYR A 136 -15.80 -3.39 -11.29
C TYR A 136 -17.32 -3.34 -11.37
N THR A 137 -17.95 -4.51 -11.41
CA THR A 137 -19.38 -4.64 -11.17
C THR A 137 -19.71 -4.43 -9.69
N ASP A 138 -20.99 -4.22 -9.38
CA ASP A 138 -21.44 -4.06 -8.00
C ASP A 138 -21.17 -5.31 -7.13
N GLU A 139 -21.17 -6.50 -7.73
CA GLU A 139 -20.84 -7.76 -7.06
C GLU A 139 -19.33 -7.91 -6.82
N GLU A 140 -18.50 -7.59 -7.82
CA GLU A 140 -17.04 -7.59 -7.72
C GLU A 140 -16.54 -6.59 -6.66
N LEU A 141 -17.21 -5.45 -6.54
CA LEU A 141 -16.97 -4.47 -5.47
C LEU A 141 -17.25 -5.04 -4.08
N HIS A 142 -18.34 -5.78 -3.90
CA HIS A 142 -18.66 -6.42 -2.62
C HIS A 142 -17.64 -7.51 -2.25
N GLU A 143 -17.20 -8.30 -3.22
CA GLU A 143 -16.17 -9.33 -3.02
C GLU A 143 -14.81 -8.71 -2.66
N SER A 144 -14.41 -7.66 -3.38
CA SER A 144 -13.18 -6.92 -3.08
C SER A 144 -13.25 -6.25 -1.69
N GLN A 145 -14.39 -5.70 -1.29
CA GLN A 145 -14.59 -5.20 0.08
C GLN A 145 -14.42 -6.29 1.14
N ARG A 146 -14.94 -7.50 0.91
CA ARG A 146 -14.80 -8.63 1.83
C ARG A 146 -13.33 -9.03 1.96
N LEU A 147 -12.58 -9.11 0.86
CA LEU A 147 -11.13 -9.34 0.87
C LEU A 147 -10.38 -8.22 1.61
N MET A 148 -10.78 -6.97 1.41
CA MET A 148 -10.18 -5.82 2.08
C MET A 148 -10.46 -5.77 3.57
N HIS A 149 -11.58 -6.33 4.03
CA HIS A 149 -11.84 -6.51 5.46
C HIS A 149 -10.79 -7.41 6.12
N GLN A 150 -10.21 -8.35 5.36
CA GLN A 150 -9.14 -9.22 5.80
C GLN A 150 -7.76 -8.52 5.70
N LEU A 151 -7.65 -7.46 4.89
CA LEU A 151 -6.41 -6.71 4.69
C LEU A 151 -6.09 -5.85 5.93
N ARG A 152 -5.20 -6.39 6.77
CA ARG A 152 -4.59 -5.66 7.88
C ARG A 152 -3.52 -4.70 7.36
N LEU A 153 -3.90 -3.50 6.89
CA LEU A 153 -2.97 -2.34 6.76
C LEU A 153 -2.57 -1.85 8.17
N ALA A 154 -1.95 -2.72 8.97
CA ALA A 154 -1.34 -2.34 10.23
C ALA A 154 0.04 -1.75 9.90
N GLY A 155 0.12 -0.42 9.86
CA GLY A 155 1.42 0.23 9.89
C GLY A 155 2.18 -0.12 11.17
N PRO A 156 3.51 0.14 11.24
CA PRO A 156 4.28 -0.19 12.43
C PRO A 156 3.67 0.49 13.66
N PRO A 157 3.70 -0.14 14.85
CA PRO A 157 3.27 0.50 16.08
C PRO A 157 4.22 1.64 16.47
N ARG A 158 3.74 2.57 17.30
CA ARG A 158 4.54 3.67 17.85
C ARG A 158 4.69 3.47 19.36
N GLN A 159 5.83 3.88 19.90
CA GLN A 159 6.00 4.04 21.34
C GLN A 159 5.02 5.09 21.90
N SER A 160 4.33 4.69 22.95
CA SER A 160 3.43 5.47 23.77
C SER A 160 4.14 5.94 25.02
N LEU A 161 3.77 7.12 25.52
CA LEU A 161 4.30 7.66 26.78
C LEU A 161 3.86 6.82 27.99
N ARG A 162 2.78 6.04 27.86
CA ARG A 162 2.31 5.15 28.93
C ARG A 162 3.31 4.01 29.11
N LEU A 163 3.84 3.87 30.32
CA LEU A 163 4.74 2.77 30.67
C LEU A 163 3.97 1.49 31.03
N THR A 164 4.48 0.34 30.62
CA THR A 164 3.98 -1.00 30.99
C THR A 164 5.11 -1.86 31.52
N HIS A 165 4.76 -3.01 32.10
CA HIS A 165 5.74 -3.92 32.68
C HIS A 165 6.68 -4.51 31.61
N ALA A 166 7.97 -4.57 31.92
CA ALA A 166 9.01 -5.19 31.11
C ALA A 166 9.56 -6.44 31.80
N LYS A 167 9.78 -7.50 31.01
CA LYS A 167 10.33 -8.78 31.47
C LYS A 167 11.86 -8.80 31.58
N ARG A 168 12.57 -7.97 30.81
CA ARG A 168 14.04 -7.96 30.73
C ARG A 168 14.66 -6.75 31.43
N SER A 169 15.85 -6.99 31.99
CA SER A 169 16.78 -5.99 32.48
C SER A 169 17.24 -5.07 31.33
N GLY A 170 17.41 -3.78 31.60
CA GLY A 170 17.78 -2.76 30.60
C GLY A 170 16.66 -1.77 30.24
N SER A 171 15.46 -1.93 30.81
CA SER A 171 14.40 -0.92 30.72
C SER A 171 14.42 0.00 31.96
N ARG A 172 13.45 0.91 32.13
CA ARG A 172 13.40 1.80 33.31
C ARG A 172 12.96 1.01 34.56
N HIS A 173 13.54 1.26 35.73
CA HIS A 173 13.14 0.54 36.95
C HIS A 173 11.69 0.85 37.38
N ASP A 174 10.96 -0.18 37.82
CA ASP A 174 9.67 -0.06 38.49
C ASP A 174 9.87 0.02 40.01
N LEU A 175 10.35 1.14 40.53
CA LEU A 175 10.67 1.29 41.95
C LEU A 175 9.49 0.90 42.85
N ARG A 176 8.26 1.29 42.49
CA ARG A 176 7.07 0.98 43.28
C ARG A 176 6.82 -0.53 43.39
N ARG A 177 6.98 -1.27 42.29
CA ARG A 177 6.80 -2.72 42.29
C ARG A 177 7.98 -3.44 42.93
N THR A 178 9.21 -2.95 42.73
CA THR A 178 10.43 -3.45 43.39
C THR A 178 10.36 -3.31 44.90
N VAL A 179 10.03 -2.12 45.43
CA VAL A 179 9.89 -1.89 46.88
C VAL A 179 8.75 -2.73 47.46
N ARG A 180 7.61 -2.83 46.77
CA ARG A 180 6.51 -3.67 47.23
C ARG A 180 6.89 -5.15 47.28
N ALA A 181 7.66 -5.63 46.31
CA ALA A 181 8.14 -7.00 46.28
C ALA A 181 9.22 -7.26 47.34
N SER A 182 10.06 -6.27 47.66
CA SER A 182 11.12 -6.40 48.67
C SER A 182 10.60 -6.52 50.10
N LEU A 183 9.39 -6.04 50.39
CA LEU A 183 8.75 -6.23 51.71
C LEU A 183 8.60 -7.71 52.08
N ALA A 184 8.43 -8.61 51.11
CA ALA A 184 8.39 -10.06 51.35
C ALA A 184 9.77 -10.66 51.70
N PHE A 185 10.85 -9.92 51.46
CA PHE A 185 12.24 -10.32 51.66
C PHE A 185 12.94 -9.39 52.68
N GLY A 186 12.22 -8.98 53.74
CA GLY A 186 12.80 -8.15 54.80
C GLY A 186 13.24 -6.75 54.36
N GLY A 187 12.72 -6.26 53.23
CA GLY A 187 13.10 -4.98 52.64
C GLY A 187 14.22 -5.08 51.60
N GLU A 188 14.86 -6.24 51.44
CA GLU A 188 15.94 -6.44 50.49
C GLU A 188 15.40 -6.61 49.06
N PRO A 189 15.87 -5.82 48.06
CA PRO A 189 15.35 -5.86 46.70
C PRO A 189 15.91 -7.05 45.89
N ALA A 190 15.64 -8.28 46.34
CA ALA A 190 16.10 -9.52 45.72
C ALA A 190 15.64 -9.68 44.24
N ARG A 191 14.55 -9.01 43.84
CA ARG A 191 14.05 -9.00 42.45
C ARG A 191 13.76 -7.58 41.99
N LEU A 192 14.47 -7.16 40.95
CA LEU A 192 14.23 -5.90 40.27
C LEU A 192 13.09 -6.03 39.26
N HIS A 193 12.12 -5.12 39.34
CA HIS A 193 11.06 -4.99 38.35
C HIS A 193 11.33 -3.83 37.40
N TRP A 194 10.87 -3.99 36.15
CA TRP A 194 11.18 -3.09 35.05
C TRP A 194 9.92 -2.60 34.34
N ARG A 195 10.03 -1.44 33.69
CA ARG A 195 9.01 -0.79 32.86
C ARG A 195 9.59 -0.38 31.52
N LYS A 196 8.79 -0.51 30.48
CA LYS A 196 9.08 0.00 29.13
C LYS A 196 7.91 0.85 28.61
N PRO A 197 8.14 1.76 27.65
CA PRO A 197 7.05 2.38 26.90
C PRO A 197 6.13 1.31 26.30
N SER A 198 4.81 1.52 26.40
CA SER A 198 3.85 0.69 25.67
C SER A 198 3.90 1.00 24.19
N GLU A 199 3.38 0.07 23.39
CA GLU A 199 3.15 0.29 21.97
C GLU A 199 1.69 0.64 21.73
N ARG A 200 1.45 1.53 20.77
CA ARG A 200 0.12 1.91 20.33
C ARG A 200 0.10 1.95 18.80
N GLN A 201 -0.95 1.37 18.23
CA GLN A 201 -1.22 1.48 16.80
C GLN A 201 -1.41 2.95 16.40
N ARG A 202 -0.76 3.34 15.30
CA ARG A 202 -0.93 4.66 14.70
C ARG A 202 -2.37 4.78 14.20
N ARG A 203 -2.94 5.98 14.30
CA ARG A 203 -4.22 6.25 13.65
C ARG A 203 -3.99 6.25 12.15
N LEU A 204 -4.97 5.78 11.39
CA LEU A 204 -4.98 5.91 9.94
C LEU A 204 -5.89 7.08 9.60
N VAL A 205 -5.40 8.02 8.81
CA VAL A 205 -6.23 9.05 8.18
C VAL A 205 -6.20 8.80 6.69
N VAL A 206 -7.37 8.62 6.09
CA VAL A 206 -7.53 8.45 4.65
C VAL A 206 -8.11 9.74 4.10
N LEU A 207 -7.43 10.33 3.13
CA LEU A 207 -7.89 11.47 2.34
C LEU A 207 -8.19 10.94 0.93
N LEU A 208 -9.44 11.00 0.53
CA LEU A 208 -9.90 10.53 -0.78
C LEU A 208 -10.27 11.70 -1.70
N ASP A 209 -9.70 11.71 -2.89
CA ASP A 209 -10.07 12.61 -3.97
C ASP A 209 -11.39 12.18 -4.61
N ILE A 210 -12.28 13.15 -4.81
CA ILE A 210 -13.60 12.98 -5.44
C ILE A 210 -13.76 13.92 -6.66
N SER A 211 -12.64 14.35 -7.23
CA SER A 211 -12.59 15.10 -8.48
C SER A 211 -13.34 14.39 -9.62
N GLY A 212 -13.72 15.15 -10.65
CA GLY A 212 -14.36 14.56 -11.84
C GLY A 212 -13.53 13.48 -12.52
N SER A 213 -12.20 13.60 -12.52
CA SER A 213 -11.30 12.56 -13.07
C SER A 213 -11.22 11.31 -12.20
N MET A 214 -11.52 11.42 -10.90
CA MET A 214 -11.63 10.29 -9.97
C MET A 214 -13.03 9.68 -9.94
N GLU A 215 -14.02 10.22 -10.66
CA GLU A 215 -15.42 9.76 -10.62
C GLU A 215 -15.60 8.24 -10.88
N PRO A 216 -14.92 7.63 -11.89
CA PRO A 216 -15.02 6.18 -12.11
C PRO A 216 -14.48 5.34 -10.94
N TYR A 217 -13.55 5.91 -10.16
CA TYR A 217 -12.86 5.24 -9.06
C TYR A 217 -13.47 5.56 -7.69
N ALA A 218 -14.13 6.71 -7.54
CA ALA A 218 -14.54 7.28 -6.26
C ALA A 218 -15.52 6.37 -5.51
N ARG A 219 -16.48 5.75 -6.22
CA ARG A 219 -17.44 4.81 -5.61
C ARG A 219 -16.75 3.58 -5.03
N ALA A 220 -15.78 3.02 -5.76
CA ALA A 220 -14.96 1.90 -5.30
C ALA A 220 -14.11 2.28 -4.08
N LEU A 221 -13.42 3.42 -4.16
CA LEU A 221 -12.56 3.92 -3.08
C LEU A 221 -13.35 4.28 -1.81
N LEU A 222 -14.57 4.79 -1.93
CA LEU A 222 -15.46 5.00 -0.79
C LEU A 222 -15.91 3.69 -0.15
N ARG A 223 -16.21 2.69 -0.96
CA ARG A 223 -16.51 1.32 -0.51
C ARG A 223 -15.33 0.72 0.27
N PHE A 224 -14.10 0.95 -0.18
CA PHE A 224 -12.90 0.54 0.56
C PHE A 224 -12.70 1.33 1.85
N MET A 225 -12.93 2.64 1.80
CA MET A 225 -12.81 3.50 2.98
C MET A 225 -13.84 3.12 4.06
N HIS A 226 -15.06 2.74 3.67
CA HIS A 226 -16.07 2.15 4.56
C HIS A 226 -15.55 0.87 5.24
N ALA A 227 -15.04 -0.09 4.46
CA ALA A 227 -14.51 -1.34 4.99
C ALA A 227 -13.36 -1.09 5.98
N ALA A 228 -12.50 -0.11 5.70
CA ALA A 228 -11.43 0.30 6.60
C ALA A 228 -11.95 0.94 7.90
N VAL A 229 -12.98 1.78 7.85
CA VAL A 229 -13.60 2.41 9.03
C VAL A 229 -14.27 1.37 9.93
N VAL A 230 -15.01 0.43 9.35
CA VAL A 230 -15.71 -0.63 10.11
C VAL A 230 -14.75 -1.67 10.67
N GLY A 231 -13.74 -2.08 9.89
CA GLY A 231 -12.80 -3.14 10.27
C GLY A 231 -11.72 -2.74 11.27
N ARG A 232 -11.61 -1.46 11.64
CA ARG A 232 -10.46 -0.97 12.43
C ARG A 232 -10.80 -0.05 13.57
N GLN A 233 -10.10 -0.28 14.65
CA GLN A 233 -10.01 0.68 15.73
C GLN A 233 -9.11 1.84 15.28
N ARG A 234 -9.72 3.00 15.02
CA ARG A 234 -9.07 4.33 14.85
C ARG A 234 -8.65 4.73 13.42
N VAL A 235 -9.56 4.52 12.47
CA VAL A 235 -9.50 5.09 11.12
C VAL A 235 -10.31 6.37 11.06
N GLU A 236 -9.85 7.32 10.27
CA GLU A 236 -10.51 8.59 10.03
C GLU A 236 -10.57 8.84 8.54
N ALA A 237 -11.78 9.07 8.04
CA ALA A 237 -12.08 9.17 6.63
C ALA A 237 -12.40 10.62 6.28
N PHE A 238 -11.76 11.13 5.23
CA PHE A 238 -12.04 12.43 4.65
C PHE A 238 -12.11 12.30 3.13
N THR A 239 -12.93 13.14 2.52
CA THR A 239 -12.90 13.41 1.08
C THR A 239 -12.48 14.84 0.82
N PHE A 240 -11.83 15.08 -0.31
CA PHE A 240 -11.50 16.42 -0.79
C PHE A 240 -11.85 16.54 -2.28
N GLY A 241 -12.34 17.71 -2.65
CA GLY A 241 -12.66 18.12 -4.01
C GLY A 241 -12.65 19.64 -4.02
N THR A 242 -13.81 20.27 -4.14
CA THR A 242 -13.99 21.71 -3.89
C THR A 242 -13.79 22.08 -2.41
N ARG A 243 -14.03 21.11 -1.51
CA ARG A 243 -13.88 21.27 -0.06
C ARG A 243 -13.52 19.93 0.60
N LEU A 244 -12.64 19.99 1.58
CA LEU A 244 -12.39 18.92 2.54
C LEU A 244 -13.60 18.65 3.46
N THR A 245 -14.09 17.40 3.46
CA THR A 245 -15.23 16.92 4.24
C THR A 245 -14.82 15.68 5.04
N ARG A 246 -15.17 15.61 6.33
CA ARG A 246 -14.92 14.42 7.16
C ARG A 246 -16.12 13.48 7.04
N LEU A 247 -15.86 12.20 6.73
CA LEU A 247 -16.87 11.17 6.47
C LEU A 247 -16.83 10.00 7.47
N THR A 248 -15.98 10.06 8.50
CA THR A 248 -15.82 8.94 9.46
C THR A 248 -17.13 8.51 10.10
N LYS A 249 -18.05 9.44 10.40
CA LYS A 249 -19.31 9.12 11.09
C LYS A 249 -20.29 8.46 10.13
N GLU A 250 -20.35 8.99 8.92
CA GLU A 250 -21.24 8.60 7.84
C GLU A 250 -20.93 7.15 7.41
N LEU A 251 -19.63 6.82 7.34
CA LEU A 251 -19.09 5.51 6.98
C LEU A 251 -19.04 4.50 8.13
N ASN A 252 -19.43 4.86 9.36
CA ASN A 252 -19.42 3.93 10.50
C ASN A 252 -20.63 2.95 10.52
N SER A 253 -21.39 2.89 9.43
CA SER A 253 -22.48 1.92 9.25
C SER A 253 -21.95 0.50 9.15
N ARG A 254 -22.71 -0.50 9.62
CA ARG A 254 -22.47 -1.90 9.22
C ARG A 254 -22.89 -2.18 7.76
N ASP A 255 -23.87 -1.43 7.28
CA ASP A 255 -24.44 -1.55 5.94
C ASP A 255 -23.70 -0.60 4.97
N PRO A 256 -22.99 -1.12 3.95
CA PRO A 256 -22.15 -0.34 3.05
C PRO A 256 -22.97 0.63 2.20
N ASP A 257 -24.11 0.22 1.65
CA ASP A 257 -24.92 1.07 0.80
C ASP A 257 -25.49 2.25 1.59
N LYS A 258 -25.98 2.01 2.82
CA LYS A 258 -26.39 3.11 3.71
C LYS A 258 -25.24 4.05 4.07
N ALA A 259 -24.04 3.52 4.26
CA ALA A 259 -22.85 4.35 4.50
C ALA A 259 -22.54 5.24 3.29
N LEU A 260 -22.59 4.68 2.08
CA LEU A 260 -22.35 5.41 0.84
C LEU A 260 -23.43 6.46 0.58
N THR A 261 -24.71 6.15 0.77
CA THR A 261 -25.80 7.13 0.62
C THR A 261 -25.62 8.30 1.57
N ARG A 262 -25.25 8.06 2.84
CA ARG A 262 -24.98 9.14 3.80
C ARG A 262 -23.72 9.93 3.45
N ALA A 263 -22.67 9.25 3.00
CA ALA A 263 -21.45 9.91 2.54
C ALA A 263 -21.72 10.79 1.33
N ALA A 264 -22.51 10.30 0.36
CA ALA A 264 -22.91 11.04 -0.82
C ALA A 264 -23.76 12.26 -0.46
N ALA A 265 -24.72 12.14 0.46
CA ALA A 265 -25.52 13.28 0.92
C ALA A 265 -24.68 14.39 1.62
N GLN A 266 -23.58 14.02 2.26
CA GLN A 266 -22.67 14.96 2.93
C GLN A 266 -21.71 15.66 1.97
N VAL A 267 -21.54 15.11 0.78
CA VAL A 267 -20.64 15.59 -0.28
C VAL A 267 -21.51 16.12 -1.44
N PRO A 268 -21.88 17.39 -1.47
CA PRO A 268 -22.72 17.94 -2.54
C PRO A 268 -21.99 18.11 -3.88
N ASP A 269 -20.65 18.17 -3.87
CA ASP A 269 -19.83 18.48 -5.04
C ASP A 269 -19.10 17.22 -5.55
N TRP A 270 -19.85 16.16 -5.87
CA TRP A 270 -19.28 15.07 -6.66
C TRP A 270 -18.88 15.59 -8.04
N SER A 271 -17.74 15.13 -8.55
CA SER A 271 -17.22 15.44 -9.87
C SER A 271 -16.95 16.93 -10.19
N GLY A 272 -16.84 17.77 -9.15
CA GLY A 272 -16.38 19.16 -9.27
C GLY A 272 -14.87 19.29 -9.53
N GLY A 273 -14.35 20.52 -9.41
CA GLY A 273 -12.90 20.77 -9.44
C GLY A 273 -12.20 20.41 -8.13
N THR A 274 -10.89 20.14 -8.21
CA THR A 274 -10.04 19.84 -7.06
C THR A 274 -9.35 21.10 -6.56
N ARG A 275 -9.48 21.40 -5.25
CA ARG A 275 -8.67 22.38 -4.53
C ARG A 275 -7.82 21.65 -3.49
N LEU A 276 -6.83 20.89 -3.96
CA LEU A 276 -6.05 20.00 -3.10
C LEU A 276 -5.21 20.81 -2.12
N GLY A 277 -4.47 21.83 -2.59
CA GLY A 277 -3.68 22.71 -1.73
C GLY A 277 -4.48 23.37 -0.60
N GLU A 278 -5.64 23.96 -0.91
CA GLU A 278 -6.54 24.56 0.09
C GLU A 278 -7.06 23.51 1.09
N SER A 279 -7.46 22.35 0.58
CA SER A 279 -7.99 21.25 1.40
C SER A 279 -6.92 20.70 2.35
N LEU A 280 -5.69 20.48 1.88
CA LEU A 280 -4.57 20.02 2.71
C LEU A 280 -4.15 21.07 3.72
N ARG A 281 -4.13 22.35 3.34
CA ARG A 281 -3.86 23.46 4.27
C ARG A 281 -4.90 23.49 5.39
N ARG A 282 -6.18 23.40 5.05
CA ARG A 282 -7.28 23.32 6.03
C ARG A 282 -7.18 22.06 6.88
N PHE A 283 -6.80 20.93 6.29
CA PHE A 283 -6.59 19.68 7.01
C PHE A 283 -5.50 19.85 8.08
N ASN A 284 -4.34 20.39 7.70
CA ASN A 284 -3.21 20.60 8.59
C ASN A 284 -3.52 21.61 9.69
N ALA A 285 -4.22 22.71 9.36
CA ALA A 285 -4.61 23.72 10.33
C ALA A 285 -5.58 23.16 11.39
N THR A 286 -6.55 22.34 10.98
CA THR A 286 -7.63 21.86 11.86
C THR A 286 -7.24 20.57 12.59
N TRP A 287 -6.59 19.63 11.90
CA TRP A 287 -6.35 18.28 12.39
C TRP A 287 -4.88 17.87 12.44
N GLY A 288 -3.96 18.71 11.93
CA GLY A 288 -2.53 18.44 11.88
C GLY A 288 -1.83 18.44 13.24
N VAL A 289 -0.99 19.45 13.50
CA VAL A 289 0.04 19.41 14.56
C VAL A 289 -0.50 19.14 15.97
N ARG A 290 -1.67 19.68 16.30
CA ARG A 290 -2.33 19.49 17.61
C ARG A 290 -3.54 18.54 17.55
N GLY A 291 -3.88 18.06 16.36
CA GLY A 291 -5.12 17.36 16.11
C GLY A 291 -4.96 15.85 15.96
N MET A 292 -5.98 15.27 15.35
CA MET A 292 -6.12 13.83 15.16
C MET A 292 -5.06 13.19 14.25
N ALA A 293 -4.45 13.97 13.35
CA ALA A 293 -3.44 13.53 12.42
C ALA A 293 -2.03 13.49 13.03
N ARG A 294 -1.84 14.02 14.24
CA ARG A 294 -0.52 14.00 14.91
C ARG A 294 -0.04 12.57 15.14
N GLY A 295 1.03 12.18 14.44
CA GLY A 295 1.59 10.83 14.52
C GLY A 295 0.68 9.76 13.91
N ALA A 296 -0.30 10.16 13.10
CA ALA A 296 -1.08 9.28 12.25
C ALA A 296 -0.29 8.93 10.99
N ILE A 297 -0.70 7.83 10.35
CA ILE A 297 -0.35 7.54 8.96
C ILE A 297 -1.43 8.20 8.11
N VAL A 298 -1.04 9.11 7.23
CA VAL A 298 -1.95 9.75 6.28
C VAL A 298 -1.79 9.06 4.94
N VAL A 299 -2.87 8.48 4.43
CA VAL A 299 -2.94 7.89 3.09
C VAL A 299 -3.76 8.83 2.24
N VAL A 300 -3.17 9.28 1.13
CA VAL A 300 -3.83 10.14 0.15
C VAL A 300 -4.11 9.31 -1.09
N LEU A 301 -5.36 9.29 -1.52
CA LEU A 301 -5.83 8.60 -2.72
C LEU A 301 -6.30 9.68 -3.69
N SER A 302 -5.50 9.95 -4.72
CA SER A 302 -5.74 10.97 -5.75
C SER A 302 -5.06 10.55 -7.04
N ASP A 303 -5.57 11.03 -8.16
CA ASP A 303 -4.94 10.93 -9.49
C ASP A 303 -3.87 12.01 -9.74
N GLY A 304 -3.65 12.91 -8.78
CA GLY A 304 -2.54 13.86 -8.77
C GLY A 304 -2.78 15.17 -9.50
N TRP A 305 -4.02 15.48 -9.89
CA TRP A 305 -4.36 16.74 -10.58
C TRP A 305 -4.91 17.78 -9.61
N ASP A 306 -4.18 18.90 -9.44
CA ASP A 306 -4.64 20.08 -8.69
C ASP A 306 -4.75 21.29 -9.63
N ARG A 307 -5.81 22.09 -9.47
CA ARG A 307 -6.00 23.36 -10.19
C ARG A 307 -5.68 24.59 -9.33
N GLY A 308 -5.23 24.40 -8.09
CA GLY A 308 -4.89 25.48 -7.15
C GLY A 308 -3.39 25.82 -7.10
N ASP A 309 -3.07 26.95 -6.49
CA ASP A 309 -1.68 27.31 -6.14
C ASP A 309 -1.12 26.42 -5.02
N PRO A 310 0.17 26.03 -5.07
CA PRO A 310 0.82 25.15 -4.10
C PRO A 310 0.81 25.67 -2.65
#